data_AF-A0A944G4Y0-F1
#
_entry.id   AF-A0A944G4Y0-F1
#
_cell.length_a   1.000
_cell.length_b   1.000
_cell.length_c   1.000
_cell.angle_alpha   90.00
_cell.angle_beta   90.00
_cell.angle_gamma   90.00
#
_symmetry.space_group_name_H-M   'P 1'
#
loop_
_entity.id
_entity.type
_entity.pdbx_description
1 polymer ?
#
loop_
_entity_poly.entity_id
_entity_poly.type
_entity_poly.pdbx_seq_one_letter_code
_entity_poly.pdbx_strand_id
1 'polypeptide(L)'
;MDKLDKILKGKIKTGCRELKEQLSDETLEELYSVYPFNKFEYIISHLISGQIIDINEYLSIRSSYINRNKYLYLFEITAPRTFGETWAQRHLNEIVPELQRPDKTTDPYYTGEYDFWYNNIKIEVKASRAVRRQSGGRLIEKALSIEDNASFDMNFQQLKPDCCDVFVWIGVWKDCIKYWVLSNEEVRSNKYFSKGQHRGNKQKEGQLWIKNSNIDDFNLYAVDVRHILDKIIEKSNQHTHCHE
;
A
#
# COMPACT_ATOMS: atom_id res chain seq x y z
N MET A 1 12.46 -8.65 -1.41
CA MET A 1 13.93 -8.58 -1.37
C MET A 1 14.50 -9.84 -0.73
N ASP A 2 14.23 -10.12 0.53
CA ASP A 2 14.85 -11.22 1.31
C ASP A 2 14.83 -12.61 0.64
N LYS A 3 13.74 -12.97 -0.05
CA LYS A 3 13.65 -14.25 -0.79
C LYS A 3 14.54 -14.29 -2.04
N LEU A 4 14.69 -13.17 -2.76
CA LEU A 4 15.59 -13.08 -3.91
C LEU A 4 17.04 -13.18 -3.45
N ASP A 5 17.42 -12.43 -2.42
CA ASP A 5 18.75 -12.50 -1.80
C ASP A 5 19.08 -13.94 -1.40
N LYS A 6 18.15 -14.66 -0.77
CA LYS A 6 18.35 -16.08 -0.39
C LYS A 6 18.58 -16.99 -1.60
N ILE A 7 17.83 -16.81 -2.69
CA ILE A 7 17.99 -17.58 -3.92
C ILE A 7 19.38 -17.30 -4.53
N LEU A 8 19.74 -16.02 -4.67
CA LEU A 8 21.02 -15.62 -5.27
C LEU A 8 22.20 -16.08 -4.42
N LYS A 9 22.16 -15.92 -3.09
CA LYS A 9 23.19 -16.48 -2.18
C LYS A 9 23.30 -18.00 -2.29
N GLY A 10 22.18 -18.70 -2.52
CA GLY A 10 22.18 -20.13 -2.81
C GLY A 10 22.95 -20.47 -4.09
N LYS A 11 22.78 -19.68 -5.15
CA LYS A 11 23.50 -19.84 -6.43
C LYS A 11 24.98 -19.49 -6.33
N ILE A 12 25.34 -18.42 -5.62
CA ILE A 12 26.74 -18.07 -5.37
C ILE A 12 27.50 -19.24 -4.72
N LYS A 13 26.85 -19.95 -3.78
CA LYS A 13 27.45 -21.10 -3.10
C LYS A 13 27.81 -22.27 -4.02
N THR A 14 27.16 -22.43 -5.17
CA THR A 14 27.47 -23.50 -6.12
C THR A 14 28.60 -23.14 -7.09
N GLY A 15 29.05 -21.88 -7.12
CA GLY A 15 30.12 -21.42 -7.99
C GLY A 15 31.52 -21.85 -7.57
N CYS A 16 32.49 -21.59 -8.46
CA CYS A 16 33.90 -21.75 -8.18
C CYS A 16 34.37 -20.74 -7.11
N ARG A 17 35.58 -20.95 -6.58
CA ARG A 17 36.15 -20.09 -5.54
C ARG A 17 36.26 -18.63 -5.98
N GLU A 18 36.76 -18.39 -7.19
CA GLU A 18 36.94 -17.05 -7.75
C GLU A 18 35.62 -16.27 -7.83
N LEU A 19 34.55 -16.91 -8.34
CA LEU A 19 33.22 -16.28 -8.41
C LEU A 19 32.67 -15.95 -7.01
N LYS A 20 32.94 -16.77 -6.01
CA LYS A 20 32.53 -16.51 -4.62
C LYS A 20 33.28 -15.32 -4.02
N GLU A 21 34.57 -15.18 -4.33
CA GLU A 21 35.39 -14.05 -3.89
C GLU A 21 34.89 -12.75 -4.54
N GLN A 22 34.59 -12.75 -5.84
CA GLN A 22 34.02 -11.61 -6.57
C GLN A 22 32.60 -11.20 -6.10
N LEU A 23 31.84 -12.15 -5.55
CA LEU A 23 30.47 -11.93 -5.07
C LEU A 23 30.38 -12.00 -3.54
N SER A 24 31.48 -11.71 -2.84
CA SER A 24 31.50 -11.61 -1.39
C SER A 24 30.66 -10.42 -0.89
N ASP A 25 30.14 -10.50 0.34
CA ASP A 25 29.36 -9.40 0.92
C ASP A 25 30.21 -8.10 0.99
N GLU A 26 31.52 -8.20 1.27
CA GLU A 26 32.48 -7.10 1.27
C GLU A 26 32.58 -6.42 -0.10
N THR A 27 32.79 -7.20 -1.17
CA THR A 27 32.86 -6.67 -2.55
C THR A 27 31.55 -6.00 -2.95
N LEU A 28 30.41 -6.60 -2.59
CA LEU A 28 29.09 -6.08 -2.95
C LEU A 28 28.74 -4.78 -2.22
N GLU A 29 29.24 -4.57 -1.01
CA GLU A 29 29.06 -3.34 -0.24
C GLU A 29 29.87 -2.17 -0.80
N GLU A 30 31.03 -2.45 -1.40
CA GLU A 30 31.87 -1.44 -2.06
C GLU A 30 31.34 -1.01 -3.44
N LEU A 31 30.36 -1.73 -4.01
CA LEU A 31 29.79 -1.39 -5.31
C LEU A 31 29.04 -0.07 -5.29
N TYR A 32 29.51 0.89 -6.07
CA TYR A 32 28.76 2.08 -6.38
C TYR A 32 27.50 1.74 -7.19
N SER A 33 26.34 1.79 -6.53
CA SER A 33 25.05 1.43 -7.14
C SER A 33 24.34 2.65 -7.73
N VAL A 34 24.13 2.62 -9.05
CA VAL A 34 23.36 3.63 -9.80
C VAL A 34 22.50 2.95 -10.85
N TYR A 35 21.26 3.40 -11.08
CA TYR A 35 20.40 2.78 -12.09
C TYR A 35 21.07 2.78 -13.48
N PRO A 36 21.13 1.64 -14.21
CA PRO A 36 20.58 0.31 -13.87
C PRO A 36 21.56 -0.60 -13.07
N PHE A 37 22.84 -0.25 -13.00
CA PHE A 37 23.93 -0.99 -12.35
C PHE A 37 23.83 -0.96 -10.82
N ASN A 38 23.23 -2.01 -10.26
CA ASN A 38 23.10 -2.20 -8.82
C ASN A 38 23.62 -3.58 -8.43
N LYS A 39 23.74 -3.85 -7.12
CA LYS A 39 24.25 -5.13 -6.61
C LYS A 39 23.55 -6.37 -7.20
N PHE A 40 22.25 -6.32 -7.49
CA PHE A 40 21.52 -7.46 -8.05
C PHE A 40 21.85 -7.69 -9.52
N GLU A 41 21.99 -6.61 -10.29
CA GLU A 41 22.45 -6.71 -11.67
C GLU A 41 23.86 -7.31 -11.71
N TYR A 42 24.78 -6.80 -10.89
CA TYR A 42 26.15 -7.31 -10.79
C TYR A 42 26.19 -8.81 -10.46
N ILE A 43 25.45 -9.25 -9.44
CA ILE A 43 25.36 -10.68 -9.06
C ILE A 43 24.82 -11.52 -10.22
N ILE A 44 23.70 -11.12 -10.82
CA ILE A 44 23.05 -11.89 -11.89
C ILE A 44 23.98 -12.01 -13.10
N SER A 45 24.65 -10.92 -13.49
CA SER A 45 25.60 -10.89 -14.59
C SER A 45 26.76 -11.85 -14.37
N HIS A 46 27.32 -11.92 -13.15
CA HIS A 46 28.39 -12.89 -12.82
C HIS A 46 27.89 -14.34 -12.80
N LEU A 47 26.69 -14.58 -12.27
CA LEU A 47 26.11 -15.93 -12.25
C LEU A 47 25.85 -16.46 -13.68
N ILE A 48 25.42 -15.60 -14.60
CA ILE A 48 25.26 -15.95 -16.02
C ILE A 48 26.62 -16.18 -16.68
N SER A 49 27.57 -15.26 -16.49
CA SER A 49 28.91 -15.34 -17.07
C SER A 49 29.66 -16.61 -16.61
N GLY A 50 29.55 -16.93 -15.32
CA GLY A 50 30.11 -18.16 -14.74
C GLY A 50 29.30 -19.42 -15.02
N GLN A 51 28.27 -19.36 -15.87
CA GLN A 51 27.40 -20.48 -16.24
C GLN A 51 26.76 -21.20 -15.04
N ILE A 52 26.55 -20.48 -13.93
CA ILE A 52 25.90 -21.01 -12.72
C ILE A 52 24.39 -21.02 -12.88
N ILE A 53 23.86 -20.04 -13.60
CA ILE A 53 22.47 -20.00 -14.06
C ILE A 53 22.49 -19.77 -15.57
N ASP A 54 21.55 -20.38 -16.27
CA ASP A 54 21.30 -20.08 -17.68
C ASP A 54 20.23 -18.99 -17.82
N ILE A 55 19.93 -18.61 -19.06
CA ILE A 55 18.92 -17.60 -19.36
C ILE A 55 17.51 -18.03 -18.92
N ASN A 56 17.18 -19.31 -18.98
CA ASN A 56 15.86 -19.83 -18.61
C ASN A 56 15.67 -19.75 -17.10
N GLU A 57 16.70 -20.09 -16.33
CA GLU A 57 16.72 -19.96 -14.89
C GLU A 57 16.65 -18.49 -14.46
N TYR A 58 17.40 -17.58 -15.12
CA TYR A 58 17.24 -16.15 -14.90
C TYR A 58 15.80 -15.68 -15.11
N LEU A 59 15.17 -16.07 -16.24
CA LEU A 59 13.78 -15.71 -16.53
C LEU A 59 12.81 -16.28 -15.50
N SER A 60 13.05 -17.49 -15.00
CA SER A 60 12.28 -18.10 -13.92
C SER A 60 12.41 -17.32 -12.61
N ILE A 61 13.64 -16.98 -12.21
CA ILE A 61 13.90 -16.15 -11.02
C ILE A 61 13.21 -14.79 -11.14
N ARG A 62 13.34 -14.14 -12.30
CA ARG A 62 12.73 -12.85 -12.61
C ARG A 62 11.20 -12.92 -12.52
N SER A 63 10.58 -13.85 -13.23
CA SER A 63 9.12 -14.03 -13.21
C SER A 63 8.61 -14.33 -11.80
N SER A 64 9.32 -15.19 -11.06
CA SER A 64 9.00 -15.50 -9.68
C SER A 64 9.10 -14.26 -8.77
N TYR A 65 10.11 -13.41 -8.97
CA TYR A 65 10.23 -12.15 -8.24
C TYR A 65 9.07 -11.19 -8.55
N ILE A 66 8.78 -10.96 -9.83
CA ILE A 66 7.70 -10.06 -10.26
C ILE A 66 6.35 -10.53 -9.71
N ASN A 67 6.02 -11.81 -9.86
CA ASN A 67 4.75 -12.37 -9.42
C ASN A 67 4.54 -12.23 -7.90
N ARG A 68 5.59 -12.42 -7.10
CA ARG A 68 5.54 -12.27 -5.63
C ARG A 68 5.51 -10.81 -5.17
N ASN A 69 5.80 -9.85 -6.04
CA ASN A 69 5.89 -8.44 -5.69
C ASN A 69 5.03 -7.59 -6.65
N LYS A 70 3.83 -8.10 -6.98
CA LYS A 70 2.90 -7.55 -7.97
C LYS A 70 2.64 -6.04 -7.82
N TYR A 71 2.64 -5.54 -6.59
CA TYR A 71 2.29 -4.16 -6.24
C TYR A 71 3.51 -3.31 -5.85
N LEU A 72 4.73 -3.81 -6.06
CA LEU A 72 5.95 -3.09 -5.67
C LEU A 72 6.11 -1.74 -6.39
N TYR A 73 5.61 -1.63 -7.64
CA TYR A 73 5.62 -0.38 -8.39
C TYR A 73 4.87 0.77 -7.67
N LEU A 74 3.89 0.46 -6.82
CA LEU A 74 3.19 1.46 -6.02
C LEU A 74 4.08 2.12 -4.96
N PHE A 75 5.20 1.49 -4.62
CA PHE A 75 6.22 2.04 -3.71
C PHE A 75 7.23 2.95 -4.43
N GLU A 76 7.24 2.94 -5.77
CA GLU A 76 8.03 3.88 -6.59
C GLU A 76 7.32 5.23 -6.75
N ILE A 77 6.00 5.28 -6.55
CA ILE A 77 5.23 6.53 -6.54
C ILE A 77 5.60 7.33 -5.27
N THR A 78 6.54 8.26 -5.39
CA THR A 78 7.06 9.05 -4.27
C THR A 78 6.14 10.20 -3.88
N ALA A 79 5.44 10.80 -4.85
CA ALA A 79 4.54 11.93 -4.61
C ALA A 79 3.30 11.51 -3.79
N PRO A 80 3.07 12.09 -2.60
CA PRO A 80 1.99 11.65 -1.72
C PRO A 80 0.60 11.75 -2.34
N ARG A 81 0.27 12.85 -3.04
CA ARG A 81 -1.04 13.01 -3.70
C ARG A 81 -1.22 12.05 -4.88
N THR A 82 -0.18 11.84 -5.68
CA THR A 82 -0.26 10.89 -6.81
C THR A 82 -0.60 9.48 -6.34
N PHE A 83 -0.03 9.02 -5.21
CA PHE A 83 -0.38 7.73 -4.64
C PHE A 83 -1.72 7.76 -3.88
N GLY A 84 -1.84 8.65 -2.90
CA GLY A 84 -2.93 8.65 -1.92
C GLY A 84 -4.28 9.09 -2.49
N GLU A 85 -4.28 9.88 -3.56
CA GLU A 85 -5.47 10.47 -4.17
C GLU A 85 -5.63 9.95 -5.61
N THR A 86 -4.72 10.29 -6.52
CA THR A 86 -4.89 9.99 -7.95
C THR A 86 -4.93 8.48 -8.22
N TRP A 87 -3.95 7.72 -7.72
CA TRP A 87 -3.95 6.28 -7.89
C TRP A 87 -5.08 5.61 -7.11
N ALA A 88 -5.27 5.98 -5.84
CA ALA A 88 -6.27 5.36 -4.98
C ALA A 88 -7.70 5.49 -5.54
N GLN A 89 -8.07 6.69 -5.98
CA GLN A 89 -9.37 6.95 -6.58
C GLN A 89 -9.52 6.24 -7.93
N ARG A 90 -8.50 6.30 -8.80
CA ARG A 90 -8.52 5.57 -10.07
C ARG A 90 -8.71 4.07 -9.86
N HIS A 91 -7.91 3.50 -8.96
CA HIS A 91 -7.97 2.09 -8.61
C HIS A 91 -9.35 1.71 -8.08
N LEU A 92 -9.93 2.51 -7.17
CA LEU A 92 -11.28 2.24 -6.65
C LEU A 92 -12.35 2.30 -7.75
N ASN A 93 -12.26 3.25 -8.67
CA ASN A 93 -13.21 3.36 -9.78
C ASN A 93 -13.07 2.21 -10.79
N GLU A 94 -11.86 1.67 -10.99
CA GLU A 94 -11.63 0.49 -11.83
C GLU A 94 -12.25 -0.78 -11.22
N ILE A 95 -12.29 -0.89 -9.88
CA ILE A 95 -12.86 -2.06 -9.17
C ILE A 95 -14.35 -1.92 -8.84
N VAL A 96 -14.85 -0.69 -8.66
CA VAL A 96 -16.28 -0.37 -8.45
C VAL A 96 -16.68 0.73 -9.44
N PRO A 97 -16.94 0.39 -10.71
CA PRO A 97 -17.25 1.36 -11.77
C PRO A 97 -18.59 2.08 -11.57
N GLU A 98 -19.44 1.61 -10.66
CA GLU A 98 -20.71 2.23 -10.28
C GLU A 98 -20.53 3.55 -9.51
N LEU A 99 -19.36 3.76 -8.89
CA LEU A 99 -19.08 4.98 -8.16
C LEU A 99 -18.89 6.16 -9.12
N GLN A 100 -19.60 7.24 -8.86
CA GLN A 100 -19.57 8.46 -9.66
C GLN A 100 -18.64 9.50 -9.04
N ARG A 101 -18.08 10.37 -9.88
CA ARG A 101 -17.40 11.58 -9.38
C ARG A 101 -18.45 12.61 -9.01
N PRO A 102 -18.41 13.15 -7.78
CA PRO A 102 -19.34 14.18 -7.37
C PRO A 102 -19.11 15.48 -8.14
N ASP A 103 -20.22 16.16 -8.38
CA ASP A 103 -20.28 17.48 -8.98
C ASP A 103 -21.51 18.24 -8.44
N LYS A 104 -21.67 19.49 -8.87
CA LYS A 104 -22.82 20.31 -8.44
C LYS A 104 -24.18 19.84 -8.97
N THR A 105 -24.20 18.89 -9.91
CA THR A 105 -25.45 18.31 -10.43
C THR A 105 -25.95 17.19 -9.55
N THR A 106 -25.03 16.42 -8.96
CA THR A 106 -25.29 15.33 -8.02
C THR A 106 -25.46 15.84 -6.59
N ASP A 107 -24.66 16.83 -6.16
CA ASP A 107 -24.77 17.51 -4.86
C ASP A 107 -24.50 19.02 -5.03
N PRO A 108 -25.54 19.87 -5.03
CA PRO A 108 -25.40 21.32 -5.21
C PRO A 108 -24.47 22.01 -4.21
N TYR A 109 -24.26 21.40 -3.03
CA TYR A 109 -23.39 21.93 -1.97
C TYR A 109 -21.97 21.37 -2.01
N TYR A 110 -21.67 20.49 -2.96
CA TYR A 110 -20.34 19.90 -3.09
C TYR A 110 -19.27 20.96 -3.40
N THR A 111 -18.22 20.95 -2.59
CA THR A 111 -17.06 21.87 -2.67
C THR A 111 -15.72 21.15 -2.77
N GLY A 112 -15.70 19.83 -3.01
CA GLY A 112 -14.47 19.05 -3.04
C GLY A 112 -14.16 18.30 -1.75
N GLU A 113 -15.15 18.06 -0.88
CA GLU A 113 -14.94 17.50 0.45
C GLU A 113 -15.00 15.96 0.56
N TYR A 114 -15.36 15.25 -0.53
CA TYR A 114 -15.35 13.79 -0.65
C TYR A 114 -15.04 13.35 -2.09
N ASP A 115 -14.63 12.11 -2.29
CA ASP A 115 -14.03 11.63 -3.55
C ASP A 115 -15.02 11.00 -4.55
N PHE A 116 -16.05 10.32 -4.02
CA PHE A 116 -17.04 9.55 -4.79
C PHE A 116 -18.46 9.72 -4.27
N TRP A 117 -19.41 9.47 -5.15
CA TRP A 117 -20.85 9.52 -4.91
C TRP A 117 -21.54 8.26 -5.41
N TYR A 118 -22.50 7.74 -4.64
CA TYR A 118 -23.38 6.65 -5.07
C TYR A 118 -24.72 6.73 -4.33
N ASN A 119 -25.85 6.89 -5.04
CA ASN A 119 -27.20 6.90 -4.45
C ASN A 119 -27.33 7.73 -3.15
N ASN A 120 -26.88 8.99 -3.18
CA ASN A 120 -26.85 9.91 -2.03
C ASN A 120 -25.86 9.57 -0.90
N ILE A 121 -24.91 8.66 -1.16
CA ILE A 121 -23.83 8.31 -0.23
C ILE A 121 -22.56 9.05 -0.64
N LYS A 122 -22.01 9.84 0.27
CA LYS A 122 -20.73 10.55 0.15
C LYS A 122 -19.59 9.63 0.60
N ILE A 123 -18.61 9.41 -0.26
CA ILE A 123 -17.55 8.42 -0.04
C ILE A 123 -16.17 9.09 -0.12
N GLU A 124 -15.37 8.90 0.91
CA GLU A 124 -13.96 9.34 0.98
C GLU A 124 -13.02 8.15 0.83
N VAL A 125 -11.97 8.28 0.02
CA VAL A 125 -10.97 7.24 -0.21
C VAL A 125 -9.65 7.64 0.41
N LYS A 126 -9.01 6.70 1.10
CA LYS A 126 -7.65 6.91 1.62
C LYS A 126 -6.78 5.70 1.31
N ALA A 127 -5.56 5.94 0.87
CA ALA A 127 -4.59 4.86 0.67
C ALA A 127 -3.33 5.04 1.52
N SER A 128 -2.81 3.92 2.01
CA SER A 128 -1.54 3.87 2.74
C SER A 128 -0.74 2.62 2.34
N ARG A 129 0.56 2.62 2.63
CA ARG A 129 1.50 1.56 2.25
C ARG A 129 2.14 0.95 3.49
N ALA A 130 2.17 -0.37 3.56
CA ALA A 130 2.89 -1.09 4.59
C ALA A 130 4.40 -1.03 4.30
N VAL A 131 5.08 -0.17 5.06
CA VAL A 131 6.54 -0.01 5.01
C VAL A 131 7.15 -0.32 6.36
N ARG A 132 8.33 -0.95 6.34
CA ARG A 132 9.12 -1.20 7.54
C ARG A 132 9.37 0.12 8.28
N ARG A 133 9.11 0.12 9.59
CA ARG A 133 9.37 1.26 10.48
C ARG A 133 10.88 1.36 10.77
N GLN A 134 11.62 1.88 9.80
CA GLN A 134 13.07 2.11 9.88
C GLN A 134 13.40 3.50 9.33
N SER A 135 14.37 4.17 9.96
CA SER A 135 14.92 5.45 9.48
C SER A 135 15.78 5.24 8.23
N GLY A 136 15.79 6.24 7.34
CA GLY A 136 16.53 6.16 6.08
C GLY A 136 15.90 5.22 5.04
N GLY A 137 16.58 5.07 3.90
CA GLY A 137 16.17 4.21 2.79
C GLY A 137 14.97 4.70 1.97
N ARG A 138 14.86 4.21 0.75
CA ARG A 138 13.75 4.48 -0.18
C ARG A 138 12.50 3.70 0.23
N LEU A 139 11.31 4.14 -0.18
CA LEU A 139 10.04 3.46 0.13
C LEU A 139 10.03 2.01 -0.40
N ILE A 140 10.53 1.81 -1.62
CA ILE A 140 10.60 0.49 -2.26
C ILE A 140 11.46 -0.52 -1.49
N GLU A 141 12.56 -0.06 -0.88
CA GLU A 141 13.47 -0.91 -0.08
C GLU A 141 12.80 -1.35 1.22
N LYS A 142 11.87 -0.54 1.73
CA LYS A 142 11.13 -0.80 2.97
C LYS A 142 9.79 -1.49 2.73
N ALA A 143 9.42 -1.79 1.49
CA ALA A 143 8.14 -2.38 1.15
C ALA A 143 7.98 -3.76 1.79
N LEU A 144 6.87 -3.97 2.49
CA LEU A 144 6.58 -5.23 3.17
C LEU A 144 5.63 -6.11 2.35
N SER A 145 5.84 -7.42 2.47
CA SER A 145 4.86 -8.46 2.15
C SER A 145 3.91 -8.60 3.33
N ILE A 146 2.69 -9.07 3.09
CA ILE A 146 1.72 -9.31 4.17
C ILE A 146 2.20 -10.36 5.18
N GLU A 147 3.09 -11.27 4.78
CA GLU A 147 3.68 -12.30 5.64
C GLU A 147 4.93 -11.79 6.39
N ASP A 148 5.41 -10.58 6.11
CA ASP A 148 6.60 -10.04 6.78
C ASP A 148 6.25 -9.68 8.25
N ASN A 149 7.00 -10.26 9.20
CA ASN A 149 6.85 -9.98 10.64
C ASN A 149 7.42 -8.63 11.10
N ALA A 150 7.87 -7.79 10.16
CA ALA A 150 8.48 -6.51 10.48
C ALA A 150 7.43 -5.50 10.95
N SER A 151 7.81 -4.63 11.90
CA SER A 151 6.93 -3.56 12.33
C SER A 151 6.68 -2.54 11.20
N PHE A 152 5.43 -2.13 11.02
CA PHE A 152 4.98 -1.14 10.04
C PHE A 152 4.04 -0.12 10.67
N ASP A 153 3.87 0.99 9.96
CA ASP A 153 2.95 2.04 10.35
C ASP A 153 2.27 2.65 9.11
N MET A 154 0.98 2.37 8.94
CA MET A 154 0.15 2.93 7.88
C MET A 154 -0.68 4.08 8.44
N ASN A 155 -0.29 5.31 8.10
CA ASN A 155 -1.06 6.49 8.46
C ASN A 155 -2.17 6.76 7.43
N PHE A 156 -3.40 6.92 7.90
CA PHE A 156 -4.55 7.41 7.16
C PHE A 156 -4.86 8.83 7.62
N GLN A 157 -4.52 9.79 6.77
CA GLN A 157 -4.68 11.22 7.00
C GLN A 157 -4.94 11.93 5.66
N GLN A 158 -5.59 13.09 5.64
CA GLN A 158 -6.31 13.73 6.73
C GLN A 158 -7.77 13.24 6.73
N LEU A 159 -8.31 12.82 7.87
CA LEU A 159 -9.67 12.27 7.99
C LEU A 159 -10.64 13.37 8.41
N LYS A 160 -11.77 13.47 7.69
CA LYS A 160 -12.86 14.40 7.96
C LYS A 160 -14.21 13.65 8.02
N PRO A 161 -14.56 13.04 9.16
CA PRO A 161 -15.80 12.28 9.28
C PRO A 161 -17.09 13.10 9.08
N ASP A 162 -17.02 14.43 9.18
CA ASP A 162 -18.17 15.30 8.92
C ASP A 162 -18.40 15.56 7.41
N CYS A 163 -17.50 15.12 6.52
CA CYS A 163 -17.54 15.43 5.08
C CYS A 163 -18.02 14.26 4.20
N CYS A 164 -18.15 13.06 4.76
CA CYS A 164 -18.58 11.87 4.04
C CYS A 164 -19.40 10.95 4.96
N ASP A 165 -20.13 10.01 4.37
CA ASP A 165 -20.88 8.98 5.09
C ASP A 165 -20.03 7.73 5.32
N VAL A 166 -19.17 7.40 4.35
CA VAL A 166 -18.36 6.18 4.34
C VAL A 166 -16.92 6.48 3.91
N PHE A 167 -15.98 5.80 4.55
CA PHE A 167 -14.58 5.74 4.16
C PHE A 167 -14.26 4.40 3.50
N VAL A 168 -13.55 4.44 2.37
CA VAL A 168 -12.89 3.28 1.77
C VAL A 168 -11.38 3.44 1.95
N TRP A 169 -10.80 2.59 2.78
CA TRP A 169 -9.35 2.58 3.02
C TRP A 169 -8.68 1.47 2.25
N ILE A 170 -7.55 1.80 1.61
CA ILE A 170 -6.76 0.89 0.77
C ILE A 170 -5.38 0.74 1.41
N GLY A 171 -5.08 -0.45 1.93
CA GLY A 171 -3.76 -0.80 2.46
C GLY A 171 -2.97 -1.59 1.43
N VAL A 172 -1.79 -1.10 1.07
CA VAL A 172 -0.95 -1.70 0.03
C VAL A 172 0.28 -2.34 0.65
N TRP A 173 0.44 -3.65 0.44
CA TRP A 173 1.67 -4.41 0.58
C TRP A 173 2.26 -4.68 -0.80
N LYS A 174 3.52 -5.10 -0.89
CA LYS A 174 4.16 -5.38 -2.20
C LYS A 174 3.53 -6.57 -2.92
N ASP A 175 2.81 -7.43 -2.22
CA ASP A 175 2.22 -8.68 -2.71
C ASP A 175 0.68 -8.73 -2.61
N CYS A 176 0.05 -7.89 -1.79
CA CYS A 176 -1.41 -7.80 -1.72
C CYS A 176 -1.93 -6.37 -1.48
N ILE A 177 -3.21 -6.17 -1.78
CA ILE A 177 -3.98 -4.98 -1.37
C ILE A 177 -5.11 -5.44 -0.45
N LYS A 178 -5.30 -4.73 0.67
CA LYS A 178 -6.44 -4.90 1.58
C LYS A 178 -7.35 -3.69 1.52
N TYR A 179 -8.64 -3.93 1.70
CA TYR A 179 -9.67 -2.91 1.73
C TYR A 179 -10.37 -2.93 3.07
N TRP A 180 -10.64 -1.75 3.62
CA TRP A 180 -11.53 -1.58 4.76
C TRP A 180 -12.62 -0.57 4.43
N VAL A 181 -13.85 -0.85 4.83
CA VAL A 181 -14.98 0.05 4.65
C VAL A 181 -15.57 0.36 6.01
N LEU A 182 -15.55 1.65 6.37
CA LEU A 182 -15.98 2.15 7.67
C LEU A 182 -17.03 3.24 7.47
N SER A 183 -18.06 3.28 8.31
CA SER A 183 -18.91 4.48 8.37
C SER A 183 -18.14 5.65 8.99
N ASN A 184 -18.63 6.86 8.78
CA ASN A 184 -18.04 8.05 9.37
C ASN A 184 -18.07 8.01 10.92
N GLU A 185 -19.09 7.40 11.52
CA GLU A 185 -19.21 7.26 12.96
C GLU A 185 -18.26 6.20 13.50
N GLU A 186 -18.06 5.10 12.77
CA GLU A 186 -17.03 4.11 13.11
C GLU A 186 -15.63 4.75 13.10
N VAL A 187 -15.34 5.63 12.15
CA VAL A 187 -14.08 6.42 12.16
C VAL A 187 -14.04 7.39 13.34
N ARG A 188 -15.13 8.11 13.62
CA ARG A 188 -15.22 9.13 14.68
C ARG A 188 -15.06 8.55 16.09
N SER A 189 -15.67 7.38 16.32
CA SER A 189 -15.71 6.68 17.59
C SER A 189 -14.57 5.67 17.75
N ASN A 190 -13.76 5.44 16.71
CA ASN A 190 -12.64 4.51 16.77
C ASN A 190 -11.66 4.90 17.90
N LYS A 191 -11.32 3.94 18.76
CA LYS A 191 -10.40 4.15 19.89
C LYS A 191 -8.99 4.62 19.47
N TYR A 192 -8.61 4.41 18.21
CA TYR A 192 -7.32 4.85 17.66
C TYR A 192 -7.38 6.24 17.00
N PHE A 193 -8.56 6.87 16.93
CA PHE A 193 -8.72 8.14 16.23
C PHE A 193 -8.09 9.30 17.00
N SER A 194 -7.08 9.91 16.41
CA SER A 194 -6.38 11.05 17.01
C SER A 194 -6.92 12.37 16.46
N LYS A 195 -7.45 13.23 17.33
CA LYS A 195 -7.94 14.57 16.98
C LYS A 195 -6.81 15.62 17.02
N GLY A 196 -6.88 16.65 16.15
CA GLY A 196 -6.27 17.96 16.41
C GLY A 196 -4.80 18.19 16.07
N GLN A 197 -4.23 17.60 15.00
CA GLN A 197 -2.82 17.88 14.61
C GLN A 197 -2.60 19.04 13.62
N HIS A 198 -3.63 19.61 12.99
CA HIS A 198 -3.46 20.79 12.14
C HIS A 198 -3.54 22.08 12.96
N ARG A 199 -2.44 22.86 12.98
CA ARG A 199 -2.40 24.23 13.52
C ARG A 199 -3.54 25.05 12.88
N GLY A 200 -4.61 25.30 13.63
CA GLY A 200 -5.63 26.31 13.32
C GLY A 200 -7.06 25.83 13.01
N ASN A 201 -7.42 24.55 13.14
CA ASN A 201 -8.73 24.11 12.63
C ASN A 201 -9.91 24.13 13.62
N LYS A 202 -10.98 24.82 13.16
CA LYS A 202 -12.35 24.83 13.71
C LYS A 202 -13.17 23.59 13.30
N GLN A 203 -12.58 22.66 12.55
CA GLN A 203 -13.22 21.42 12.06
C GLN A 203 -12.52 20.18 12.64
N LYS A 204 -13.29 19.12 12.94
CA LYS A 204 -12.88 17.91 13.67
C LYS A 204 -12.01 16.96 12.82
N GLU A 205 -10.90 17.49 12.29
CA GLU A 205 -9.95 16.71 11.50
C GLU A 205 -9.14 15.77 12.40
N GLY A 206 -8.82 14.60 11.86
CA GLY A 206 -8.01 13.61 12.57
C GLY A 206 -7.26 12.67 11.65
N GLN A 207 -6.71 11.63 12.26
CA GLN A 207 -5.94 10.60 11.59
C GLN A 207 -6.00 9.30 12.39
N LEU A 208 -5.73 8.20 11.69
CA LEU A 208 -5.72 6.85 12.23
C LEU A 208 -4.49 6.12 11.71
N TRP A 209 -3.91 5.29 12.56
CA TRP A 209 -2.81 4.41 12.17
C TRP A 209 -3.20 2.95 12.27
N ILE A 210 -2.92 2.20 11.21
CA ILE A 210 -2.94 0.74 11.21
C ILE A 210 -1.49 0.26 11.34
N LYS A 211 -1.23 -0.54 12.38
CA LYS A 211 0.07 -1.07 12.79
C LYS A 211 -0.07 -2.56 13.05
N ASN A 212 1.03 -3.29 13.18
CA ASN A 212 1.00 -4.72 13.53
C ASN A 212 0.20 -4.97 14.81
N SER A 213 0.28 -4.07 15.80
CA SER A 213 -0.35 -4.24 17.11
C SER A 213 -1.87 -4.01 17.12
N ASN A 214 -2.45 -3.47 16.05
CA ASN A 214 -3.90 -3.17 16.01
C ASN A 214 -4.58 -3.56 14.71
N ILE A 215 -3.87 -4.04 13.69
CA ILE A 215 -4.49 -4.39 12.40
C ILE A 215 -5.62 -5.42 12.56
N ASP A 216 -5.51 -6.32 13.53
CA ASP A 216 -6.56 -7.32 13.78
C ASP A 216 -7.87 -6.70 14.26
N ASP A 217 -7.82 -5.56 14.96
CA ASP A 217 -9.01 -4.81 15.34
C ASP A 217 -9.72 -4.17 14.13
N PHE A 218 -9.03 -4.08 12.98
CA PHE A 218 -9.62 -3.61 11.74
C PHE A 218 -10.19 -4.74 10.87
N ASN A 219 -10.03 -6.02 11.25
CA ASN A 219 -10.58 -7.15 10.49
C ASN A 219 -12.11 -7.07 10.36
N LEU A 220 -12.82 -6.46 11.32
CA LEU A 220 -14.27 -6.28 11.27
C LEU A 220 -14.73 -5.29 10.18
N TYR A 221 -13.83 -4.44 9.69
CA TYR A 221 -14.07 -3.52 8.58
C TYR A 221 -13.55 -4.07 7.24
N ALA A 222 -12.80 -5.18 7.27
CA ALA A 222 -12.14 -5.71 6.09
C ALA A 222 -13.18 -6.26 5.10
N VAL A 223 -12.97 -6.00 3.81
CA VAL A 223 -13.90 -6.40 2.75
C VAL A 223 -13.14 -7.02 1.57
N ASP A 224 -13.72 -8.06 0.97
CA ASP A 224 -13.27 -8.58 -0.33
C ASP A 224 -13.58 -7.57 -1.43
N VAL A 225 -12.70 -7.46 -2.42
CA VAL A 225 -12.83 -6.50 -3.52
C VAL A 225 -14.20 -6.53 -4.21
N ARG A 226 -14.83 -7.72 -4.32
CA ARG A 226 -16.13 -7.90 -4.98
C ARG A 226 -17.31 -7.37 -4.18
N HIS A 227 -17.13 -7.14 -2.88
CA HIS A 227 -18.20 -6.73 -1.96
C HIS A 227 -18.03 -5.29 -1.46
N ILE A 228 -17.11 -4.52 -2.04
CA ILE A 228 -16.87 -3.13 -1.61
C ILE A 228 -18.15 -2.30 -1.74
N LEU A 229 -18.86 -2.38 -2.88
CA LEU A 229 -20.08 -1.59 -3.10
C LEU A 229 -21.18 -1.97 -2.10
N ASP A 230 -21.45 -3.27 -1.92
CA ASP A 230 -22.42 -3.77 -0.95
C ASP A 230 -22.10 -3.24 0.45
N LYS A 231 -20.82 -3.25 0.83
CA LYS A 231 -20.37 -2.79 2.14
C LYS A 231 -20.48 -1.28 2.31
N ILE A 232 -20.25 -0.50 1.24
CA ILE A 232 -20.48 0.95 1.26
C ILE A 232 -21.96 1.23 1.56
N ILE A 233 -22.87 0.55 0.85
CA ILE A 233 -24.32 0.70 1.06
C ILE A 233 -24.70 0.30 2.49
N GLU A 234 -24.23 -0.86 2.97
CA GLU A 234 -24.48 -1.34 4.33
C GLU A 234 -24.02 -0.32 5.39
N LYS A 235 -22.79 0.20 5.28
CA LYS A 235 -22.21 1.14 6.24
C LYS A 235 -22.87 2.52 6.20
N SER A 236 -23.39 2.95 5.06
CA SER A 236 -24.14 4.20 4.96
C SER A 236 -25.51 4.13 5.64
N ASN A 237 -26.19 2.98 5.56
CA ASN A 237 -27.55 2.79 6.09
C ASN A 237 -27.62 2.61 7.61
N GLN A 238 -26.50 2.41 8.28
CA GLN A 238 -26.46 2.37 9.76
C GLN A 238 -26.86 3.72 10.40
N HIS A 239 -27.04 4.77 9.59
CA HIS A 239 -27.53 6.09 10.03
C HIS A 239 -29.06 6.27 9.91
N THR A 240 -29.79 5.41 9.19
CA THR A 240 -31.21 5.64 8.91
C THR A 240 -32.16 5.15 10.01
N HIS A 241 -31.65 4.50 11.07
CA HIS A 241 -32.48 3.93 12.17
C HIS A 241 -32.48 4.75 13.48
N CYS A 242 -31.95 5.97 13.49
CA CYS A 242 -31.97 6.84 14.67
C CYS A 242 -32.94 8.04 14.59
N HIS A 243 -33.72 8.15 13.50
CA HIS A 243 -34.69 9.23 13.31
C HIS A 243 -36.03 8.71 12.77
N GLU A 244 -36.71 7.89 13.56
CA GLU A 244 -38.17 7.74 13.53
C GLU A 244 -38.72 7.83 14.96
#